data_AF-A0A9P7FNG6-F1
#
_entry.id   AF-A0A9P7FNG6-F1
#
_cell.length_a   1.000
_cell.length_b   1.000
_cell.length_c   1.000
_cell.angle_alpha   90.00
_cell.angle_beta   90.00
_cell.angle_gamma   90.00
#
_symmetry.space_group_name_H-M   'P 1'
#
loop_
_entity.id
_entity.type
_entity.pdbx_description
1 polymer ?
#
loop_
_entity_poly.entity_id
_entity_poly.type
_entity_poly.pdbx_seq_one_letter_code
_entity_poly.pdbx_strand_id
1 'polypeptide(L)'
;MAPTTTAESYRRAVSPAAMAALAIADIPVAADADATAASTIEARNAARSRLYYSADSFDGLVDLIPGDFRVPLREPLKAILSSAERQIAARNLVAKWEKLRLQGKRPDPWNAKQPVIQFSKDYAESAEATAARNSLAAKHEEYLASAFSDALAAQQGQVDSIHADLQPMALLRRLKPAYLRVVDVNSIKYRRPKLVSTVVDGRVEHTLEGWSEDPEWTRLRGEVLSDLPILGLRVVTIAETAALVEQIKTEKKKALQRDIDVEMADATQPDFRNIAEMVAEAVKKEVAKKAPANLKNHKFNKRKDGKGEGSSKKKSSPSNDNRKPQGGGKPRRSKGRAGKPAPGNAKGKGKGKA
;
A
#
# COMPACT_ATOMS: atom_id res chain seq x y z
N MET A 1 -28.23 16.15 41.30
CA MET A 1 -27.64 14.88 40.86
C MET A 1 -27.68 14.86 39.34
N ALA A 2 -26.52 14.99 38.69
CA ALA A 2 -26.38 14.98 37.23
C ALA A 2 -25.62 13.71 36.83
N PRO A 3 -26.09 12.95 35.82
CA PRO A 3 -25.28 11.89 35.23
C PRO A 3 -24.43 12.43 34.09
N THR A 4 -23.14 12.61 34.43
CA THR A 4 -21.93 12.25 33.68
C THR A 4 -22.00 12.08 32.16
N THR A 5 -21.25 12.96 31.49
CA THR A 5 -20.69 12.88 30.14
C THR A 5 -19.73 11.71 29.96
N THR A 6 -20.04 10.78 29.04
CA THR A 6 -19.08 9.83 28.46
C THR A 6 -19.33 9.72 26.96
N ALA A 7 -18.85 10.71 26.20
CA ALA A 7 -18.84 10.65 24.72
C ALA A 7 -17.77 11.56 24.06
N GLU A 8 -16.67 11.89 24.74
CA GLU A 8 -15.68 12.85 24.19
C GLU A 8 -14.35 12.25 23.70
N SER A 9 -14.12 10.94 23.77
CA SER A 9 -12.77 10.40 23.50
C SER A 9 -12.50 9.89 22.07
N TYR A 10 -13.31 10.22 21.06
CA TYR A 10 -13.06 9.78 19.67
C TYR A 10 -13.31 10.84 18.58
N ARG A 11 -13.09 12.12 18.86
CA ARG A 11 -12.90 13.10 17.78
C ARG A 11 -11.40 13.16 17.45
N ARG A 12 -10.99 12.53 16.34
CA ARG A 12 -9.66 12.79 15.74
C ARG A 12 -9.54 14.30 15.57
N ALA A 13 -8.49 14.90 16.14
CA ALA A 13 -8.23 16.32 16.00
C ALA A 13 -8.16 16.66 14.51
N VAL A 14 -9.14 17.44 14.03
CA VAL A 14 -9.13 18.01 12.69
C VAL A 14 -7.92 18.95 12.65
N SER A 15 -7.03 18.77 11.66
CA SER A 15 -5.81 19.59 11.52
C SER A 15 -6.16 21.08 11.60
N PRO A 16 -5.32 21.94 12.21
CA PRO A 16 -5.53 23.40 12.23
C PRO A 16 -5.79 23.98 10.84
N ALA A 17 -5.19 23.41 9.78
CA ALA A 17 -5.44 23.81 8.40
C ALA A 17 -6.86 23.44 7.91
N ALA A 18 -7.38 22.29 8.36
CA ALA A 18 -8.75 21.87 8.08
C ALA A 18 -9.78 22.68 8.89
N MET A 19 -9.47 23.03 10.14
CA MET A 19 -10.31 23.94 10.93
C MET A 19 -10.34 25.36 10.34
N ALA A 20 -9.21 25.86 9.83
CA ALA A 20 -9.15 27.14 9.12
C ALA A 20 -9.94 27.11 7.80
N ALA A 21 -9.91 25.99 7.07
CA ALA A 21 -10.73 25.82 5.87
C ALA A 21 -12.24 25.82 6.19
N LEU A 22 -12.64 25.20 7.30
CA LEU A 22 -14.03 25.23 7.77
C LEU A 22 -14.47 26.66 8.12
N ALA A 23 -13.61 27.44 8.79
CA ALA A 23 -13.88 28.83 9.14
C ALA A 23 -14.04 29.76 7.93
N ILE A 24 -13.32 29.48 6.83
CA ILE A 24 -13.49 30.20 5.55
C ILE A 24 -14.81 29.78 4.86
N ALA A 25 -15.24 28.54 5.02
CA ALA A 25 -16.50 28.05 4.45
C ALA A 25 -17.74 28.67 5.13
N ASP A 26 -17.63 29.13 6.37
CA ASP A 26 -18.73 29.74 7.16
C ASP A 26 -18.84 31.27 7.04
N ILE A 27 -18.04 31.93 6.18
CA ILE A 27 -18.14 33.39 6.00
C ILE A 27 -19.50 33.74 5.35
N PRO A 28 -20.36 34.56 6.02
CA PRO A 28 -21.61 35.04 5.44
C PRO A 28 -21.30 36.06 4.34
N VAL A 29 -22.02 35.94 3.22
CA VAL A 29 -21.91 36.84 2.06
C VAL A 29 -22.51 38.20 2.45
N ALA A 30 -21.65 39.19 2.69
CA ALA A 30 -22.06 40.58 2.74
C ALA A 30 -22.31 41.07 1.29
N ALA A 31 -23.40 41.82 1.11
CA ALA A 31 -23.99 42.18 -0.17
C ALA A 31 -23.23 43.31 -0.91
N ASP A 32 -22.01 43.05 -1.37
CA ASP A 32 -21.37 43.83 -2.44
C ASP A 32 -21.21 42.94 -3.68
N ALA A 33 -21.84 43.37 -4.77
CA ALA A 33 -22.31 42.51 -5.84
C ALA A 33 -21.26 42.24 -6.95
N ASP A 34 -21.25 40.98 -7.39
CA ASP A 34 -20.56 40.38 -8.53
C ASP A 34 -19.06 40.05 -8.45
N ALA A 35 -18.12 41.00 -8.33
CA ALA A 35 -16.69 40.64 -8.36
C ALA A 35 -16.22 39.91 -7.08
N THR A 36 -16.74 40.33 -5.93
CA THR A 36 -16.47 39.79 -4.60
C THR A 36 -17.22 38.48 -4.35
N ALA A 37 -18.44 38.33 -4.87
CA ALA A 37 -19.27 37.14 -4.70
C ALA A 37 -18.70 35.90 -5.43
N ALA A 38 -18.21 36.06 -6.67
CA ALA A 38 -17.57 34.97 -7.41
C ALA A 38 -16.27 34.52 -6.71
N SER A 39 -15.44 35.47 -6.29
CA SER A 39 -14.19 35.16 -5.57
C SER A 39 -14.42 34.46 -4.22
N THR A 40 -15.52 34.75 -3.52
CA THR A 40 -15.88 34.09 -2.26
C THR A 40 -16.44 32.68 -2.49
N ILE A 41 -17.19 32.45 -3.57
CA ILE A 41 -17.63 31.09 -3.96
C ILE A 41 -16.44 30.22 -4.32
N GLU A 42 -15.49 30.73 -5.10
CA GLU A 42 -14.26 30.01 -5.45
C GLU A 42 -13.42 29.70 -4.22
N ALA A 43 -13.25 30.68 -3.31
CA ALA A 43 -12.53 30.47 -2.05
C ALA A 43 -13.19 29.40 -1.17
N ARG A 44 -14.53 29.38 -1.07
CA ARG A 44 -15.28 28.34 -0.35
C ARG A 44 -15.10 26.97 -1.00
N ASN A 45 -15.20 26.88 -2.33
CA ASN A 45 -14.99 25.63 -3.05
C ASN A 45 -13.55 25.10 -2.88
N ALA A 46 -12.55 25.99 -2.91
CA ALA A 46 -11.17 25.66 -2.64
C ALA A 46 -10.93 25.20 -1.19
N ALA A 47 -11.63 25.81 -0.22
CA ALA A 47 -11.55 25.39 1.17
C ALA A 47 -12.15 23.98 1.37
N ARG A 48 -13.33 23.69 0.78
CA ARG A 48 -13.92 22.34 0.83
C ARG A 48 -13.05 21.30 0.13
N SER A 49 -12.50 21.61 -1.04
CA SER A 49 -11.64 20.65 -1.75
C SER A 49 -10.39 20.31 -0.93
N ARG A 50 -9.76 21.30 -0.25
CA ARG A 50 -8.67 21.07 0.70
C ARG A 50 -9.05 20.12 1.83
N LEU A 51 -10.27 20.23 2.37
CA LEU A 51 -10.77 19.29 3.38
C LEU A 51 -10.81 17.87 2.84
N TYR A 52 -11.36 17.67 1.64
CA TYR A 52 -11.37 16.34 1.02
C TYR A 52 -9.96 15.79 0.79
N TYR A 53 -9.01 16.63 0.36
CA TYR A 53 -7.61 16.24 0.20
C TYR A 53 -6.92 15.86 1.50
N SER A 54 -7.40 16.35 2.65
CA SER A 54 -6.86 15.97 3.97
C SER A 54 -7.35 14.61 4.47
N ALA A 55 -8.35 14.00 3.83
CA ALA A 55 -8.87 12.70 4.25
C ALA A 55 -7.90 11.57 3.86
N ASP A 56 -7.35 10.87 4.86
CA ASP A 56 -6.38 9.77 4.65
C ASP A 56 -7.04 8.40 4.42
N SER A 57 -8.35 8.29 4.63
CA SER A 57 -9.10 7.03 4.45
C SER A 57 -10.41 7.25 3.73
N PHE A 58 -10.91 6.19 3.10
CA PHE A 58 -12.20 6.20 2.41
C PHE A 58 -13.35 6.62 3.35
N ASP A 59 -13.44 6.01 4.53
CA ASP A 59 -14.49 6.34 5.49
C ASP A 59 -14.36 7.78 6.00
N GLY A 60 -13.13 8.27 6.21
CA GLY A 60 -12.89 9.66 6.60
C GLY A 60 -13.34 10.65 5.52
N LEU A 61 -13.19 10.31 4.24
CA LEU A 61 -13.69 11.13 3.13
C LEU A 61 -15.23 11.12 3.09
N VAL A 62 -15.85 9.95 3.26
CA VAL A 62 -17.31 9.81 3.30
C VAL A 62 -17.91 10.61 4.47
N ASP A 63 -17.19 10.69 5.59
CA ASP A 63 -17.62 11.46 6.75
C ASP A 63 -17.55 12.99 6.57
N LEU A 64 -16.85 13.48 5.54
CA LEU A 64 -16.85 14.90 5.16
C LEU A 64 -18.01 15.27 4.23
N ILE A 65 -18.69 14.28 3.65
CA ILE A 65 -19.85 14.52 2.78
C ILE A 65 -21.06 14.95 3.65
N PRO A 66 -21.84 15.96 3.20
CA PRO A 66 -23.07 16.35 3.86
C PRO A 66 -24.01 15.15 4.10
N GLY A 67 -24.64 15.12 5.28
CA GLY A 67 -25.32 13.93 5.80
C GLY A 67 -26.34 13.31 4.85
N ASP A 68 -27.17 14.13 4.19
CA ASP A 68 -28.20 13.67 3.25
C ASP A 68 -27.63 12.97 2.01
N PHE A 69 -26.41 13.31 1.59
CA PHE A 69 -25.75 12.72 0.42
C PHE A 69 -24.80 11.58 0.80
N ARG A 70 -24.45 11.43 2.08
CA ARG A 70 -23.43 10.48 2.55
C ARG A 70 -23.77 9.03 2.21
N VAL A 71 -24.96 8.56 2.61
CA VAL A 71 -25.37 7.16 2.41
C VAL A 71 -25.52 6.82 0.92
N PRO A 72 -26.21 7.64 0.10
CA PRO A 72 -26.42 7.32 -1.32
C PRO A 72 -25.15 7.39 -2.17
N LEU A 73 -24.18 8.25 -1.82
CA LEU A 73 -22.91 8.35 -2.54
C LEU A 73 -21.88 7.31 -2.10
N ARG A 74 -22.03 6.70 -0.92
CA ARG A 74 -21.04 5.75 -0.37
C ARG A 74 -20.79 4.56 -1.30
N GLU A 75 -21.84 3.90 -1.77
CA GLU A 75 -21.68 2.70 -2.61
C GLU A 75 -21.07 3.03 -4.00
N PRO A 76 -21.52 4.08 -4.73
CA PRO A 76 -20.85 4.54 -5.93
C PRO A 76 -19.36 4.88 -5.72
N LEU A 77 -19.01 5.56 -4.63
CA LEU A 77 -17.62 5.90 -4.29
C LEU A 77 -16.79 4.65 -3.98
N LYS A 78 -17.35 3.66 -3.28
CA LYS A 78 -16.69 2.37 -3.03
C LYS A 78 -16.43 1.61 -4.33
N ALA A 79 -17.34 1.69 -5.29
CA ALA A 79 -17.17 1.07 -6.59
C ALA A 79 -16.12 1.78 -7.46
N ILE A 80 -15.83 3.06 -7.21
CA ILE A 80 -14.68 3.78 -7.79
C ILE A 80 -13.38 3.29 -7.13
N LEU A 81 -13.36 3.15 -5.80
CA LEU A 81 -12.21 2.61 -5.06
C LEU A 81 -11.76 1.25 -5.62
N SER A 82 -12.70 0.31 -5.78
CA SER A 82 -12.41 -1.01 -6.34
C SER A 82 -11.94 -0.96 -7.80
N SER A 83 -12.32 0.07 -8.56
CA SER A 83 -11.84 0.27 -9.93
C SER A 83 -10.40 0.79 -9.94
N ALA A 84 -10.04 1.70 -9.02
CA ALA A 84 -8.67 2.17 -8.82
C ALA A 84 -7.74 1.02 -8.37
N GLU A 85 -8.16 0.19 -7.42
CA GLU A 85 -7.40 -1.00 -6.99
C GLU A 85 -7.14 -1.97 -8.14
N ARG A 86 -8.15 -2.22 -8.99
CA ARG A 86 -7.99 -3.04 -10.21
C ARG A 86 -7.00 -2.42 -11.18
N GLN A 87 -7.03 -1.10 -11.36
CA GLN A 87 -6.06 -0.41 -12.21
C GLN A 87 -4.62 -0.58 -11.70
N ILE A 88 -4.41 -0.42 -10.39
CA ILE A 88 -3.10 -0.59 -9.75
C ILE A 88 -2.60 -2.03 -9.94
N ALA A 89 -3.47 -3.02 -9.72
CA ALA A 89 -3.13 -4.43 -9.92
C ALA A 89 -2.73 -4.71 -11.38
N ALA A 90 -3.48 -4.18 -12.36
CA ALA A 90 -3.18 -4.33 -13.78
C ALA A 90 -1.86 -3.63 -14.17
N ARG A 91 -1.62 -2.41 -13.70
CA ARG A 91 -0.35 -1.69 -13.90
C ARG A 91 0.85 -2.48 -13.35
N ASN A 92 0.72 -3.05 -12.15
CA ASN A 92 1.76 -3.88 -11.55
C ASN A 92 2.04 -5.15 -12.35
N LEU A 93 1.00 -5.76 -12.94
CA LEU A 93 1.13 -6.93 -13.80
C LEU A 93 1.85 -6.59 -15.11
N VAL A 94 1.47 -5.49 -15.78
CA VAL A 94 2.16 -5.00 -16.98
C VAL A 94 3.62 -4.73 -16.69
N ALA A 95 3.94 -3.98 -15.62
CA ALA A 95 5.32 -3.69 -15.23
C ALA A 95 6.12 -4.97 -14.92
N LYS A 96 5.49 -6.00 -14.35
CA LYS A 96 6.13 -7.30 -14.13
C LYS A 96 6.42 -8.01 -15.46
N TRP A 97 5.49 -8.00 -16.41
CA TRP A 97 5.65 -8.63 -17.72
C TRP A 97 6.70 -7.91 -18.57
N GLU A 98 6.75 -6.58 -18.52
CA GLU A 98 7.80 -5.79 -19.17
C GLU A 98 9.18 -6.13 -18.61
N LYS A 99 9.32 -6.26 -17.28
CA LYS A 99 10.58 -6.71 -16.66
C LYS A 99 11.00 -8.10 -17.15
N LEU A 100 10.05 -9.04 -17.28
CA LEU A 100 10.34 -10.38 -17.81
C LEU A 100 10.76 -10.31 -19.29
N ARG A 101 10.06 -9.50 -20.10
CA ARG A 101 10.39 -9.27 -21.51
C ARG A 101 11.83 -8.78 -21.67
N LEU A 102 12.25 -7.81 -20.86
CA LEU A 102 13.61 -7.28 -20.87
C LEU A 102 14.68 -8.31 -20.46
N GLN A 103 14.30 -9.29 -19.62
CA GLN A 103 15.17 -10.40 -19.23
C GLN A 103 15.19 -11.55 -20.25
N GLY A 104 14.46 -11.43 -21.36
CA GLY A 104 14.27 -12.53 -22.32
C GLY A 104 13.47 -13.70 -21.76
N LYS A 105 12.70 -13.48 -20.69
CA LYS A 105 11.87 -14.49 -20.02
C LYS A 105 10.39 -14.24 -20.28
N ARG A 106 9.57 -15.29 -20.20
CA ARG A 106 8.11 -15.22 -20.32
C ARG A 106 7.45 -15.69 -19.02
N PRO A 107 6.24 -15.23 -18.69
CA PRO A 107 5.50 -15.76 -17.54
C PRO A 107 5.12 -17.24 -17.77
N ASP A 108 5.02 -18.02 -16.69
CA ASP A 108 4.74 -19.47 -16.73
C ASP A 108 3.60 -19.93 -17.67
N PRO A 109 2.43 -19.26 -17.73
CA PRO A 109 1.38 -19.69 -18.66
C PRO A 109 1.75 -19.58 -20.15
N TRP A 110 2.78 -18.82 -20.50
CA TRP A 110 3.34 -18.74 -21.87
C TRP A 110 4.54 -19.66 -22.11
N ASN A 111 4.89 -20.53 -21.14
CA ASN A 111 5.87 -21.60 -21.33
C ASN A 111 5.20 -22.88 -21.86
N ALA A 112 4.46 -22.76 -22.96
CA ALA A 112 3.83 -23.91 -23.59
C ALA A 112 4.90 -24.85 -24.16
N LYS A 113 4.73 -26.17 -23.99
CA LYS A 113 5.67 -27.14 -24.55
C LYS A 113 5.60 -27.13 -26.07
N GLN A 114 6.77 -27.31 -26.70
CA GLN A 114 6.84 -27.52 -28.14
C GLN A 114 6.08 -28.80 -28.52
N PRO A 115 5.24 -28.78 -29.58
CA PRO A 115 4.63 -29.99 -30.11
C PRO A 115 5.73 -30.93 -30.63
N VAL A 116 5.68 -32.19 -30.20
CA VAL A 116 6.65 -33.21 -30.60
C VAL A 116 6.06 -34.03 -31.74
N ILE A 117 6.64 -33.90 -32.93
CA ILE A 117 6.32 -34.77 -34.07
C ILE A 117 7.11 -36.07 -33.93
N GLN A 118 6.40 -37.20 -33.96
CA GLN A 118 7.05 -38.52 -34.00
C GLN A 118 7.40 -38.86 -35.44
N PHE A 119 8.68 -39.11 -35.68
CA PHE A 119 9.17 -39.63 -36.96
C PHE A 119 9.40 -41.14 -36.85
N SER A 120 9.30 -41.86 -37.96
CA SER A 120 9.76 -43.25 -38.02
C SER A 120 11.24 -43.33 -37.67
N LYS A 121 11.69 -44.46 -37.11
CA LYS A 121 13.06 -44.65 -36.62
C LYS A 121 14.11 -44.33 -37.69
N ASP A 122 13.84 -44.77 -38.93
CA ASP A 122 14.76 -44.62 -40.06
C ASP A 122 14.80 -43.18 -40.60
N TYR A 123 13.69 -42.43 -40.47
CA TYR A 123 13.62 -41.04 -40.90
C TYR A 123 14.13 -40.08 -39.82
N ALA A 124 13.99 -40.44 -38.54
CA ALA A 124 14.33 -39.59 -37.40
C ALA A 124 15.82 -39.17 -37.32
N GLU A 125 16.71 -39.98 -37.91
CA GLU A 125 18.16 -39.75 -38.00
C GLU A 125 18.57 -38.96 -39.26
N SER A 126 17.64 -38.72 -40.20
CA SER A 126 17.90 -37.98 -41.42
C SER A 126 18.15 -36.48 -41.17
N ALA A 127 18.92 -35.87 -42.08
CA ALA A 127 19.11 -34.42 -42.11
C ALA A 127 17.78 -33.65 -42.32
N GLU A 128 16.83 -34.27 -43.01
CA GLU A 128 15.51 -33.68 -43.24
C GLU A 128 14.65 -33.65 -41.97
N ALA A 129 14.65 -34.73 -41.19
CA ALA A 129 13.90 -34.78 -39.93
C ALA A 129 14.47 -33.80 -38.88
N THR A 130 15.78 -33.62 -38.84
CA THR A 130 16.42 -32.61 -37.97
C THR A 130 16.07 -31.19 -38.44
N ALA A 131 16.12 -30.91 -39.75
CA ALA A 131 15.67 -29.63 -40.30
C ALA A 131 14.19 -29.34 -39.99
N ALA A 132 13.31 -30.34 -40.10
CA ALA A 132 11.89 -30.21 -39.78
C ALA A 132 11.65 -29.91 -38.28
N ARG A 133 12.37 -30.59 -37.36
CA ARG A 133 12.32 -30.30 -35.91
C ARG A 133 12.76 -28.88 -35.61
N ASN A 134 13.84 -28.42 -36.23
CA ASN A 134 14.38 -27.07 -36.03
C ASN A 134 13.41 -26.01 -36.59
N SER A 135 12.82 -26.26 -37.76
CA SER A 135 11.80 -25.37 -38.34
C SER A 135 10.57 -25.27 -37.44
N LEU A 136 10.10 -26.38 -36.88
CA LEU A 136 8.99 -26.39 -35.94
C LEU A 136 9.32 -25.67 -34.63
N ALA A 137 10.55 -25.83 -34.13
CA ALA A 137 11.03 -25.13 -32.93
C ALA A 137 11.04 -23.61 -33.16
N ALA A 138 11.57 -23.17 -34.30
CA ALA A 138 11.62 -21.75 -34.67
C ALA A 138 10.21 -21.13 -34.76
N LYS A 139 9.27 -21.81 -35.45
CA LYS A 139 7.87 -21.35 -35.56
C LYS A 139 7.15 -21.31 -34.21
N HIS A 140 7.46 -22.25 -33.31
CA HIS A 140 6.88 -22.27 -31.98
C HIS A 140 7.39 -21.10 -31.13
N GLU A 141 8.70 -20.83 -31.16
CA GLU A 141 9.28 -19.68 -30.47
C GLU A 141 8.74 -18.33 -30.99
N GLU A 142 8.55 -18.22 -32.31
CA GLU A 142 7.92 -17.06 -32.94
C GLU A 142 6.47 -16.88 -32.47
N TYR A 143 5.69 -17.96 -32.43
CA TYR A 143 4.33 -17.96 -31.88
C TYR A 143 4.30 -17.52 -30.42
N LEU A 144 5.20 -18.04 -29.57
CA LEU A 144 5.26 -17.63 -28.17
C LEU A 144 5.64 -16.17 -27.99
N ALA A 145 6.56 -15.66 -28.81
CA ALA A 145 6.99 -14.27 -28.77
C ALA A 145 5.85 -13.32 -29.20
N SER A 146 5.15 -13.63 -30.30
CA SER A 146 4.02 -12.83 -30.79
C SER A 146 2.85 -12.88 -29.81
N ALA A 147 2.43 -14.07 -29.36
CA ALA A 147 1.33 -14.23 -28.41
C ALA A 147 1.59 -13.50 -27.08
N PHE A 148 2.84 -13.48 -26.60
CA PHE A 148 3.21 -12.73 -25.40
C PHE A 148 3.16 -11.21 -25.63
N SER A 149 3.61 -10.73 -26.79
CA SER A 149 3.54 -9.32 -27.17
C SER A 149 2.08 -8.84 -27.26
N ASP A 150 1.21 -9.63 -27.90
CA ASP A 150 -0.21 -9.32 -28.04
C ASP A 150 -0.92 -9.32 -26.67
N ALA A 151 -0.59 -10.28 -25.81
CA ALA A 151 -1.13 -10.32 -24.45
C ALA A 151 -0.70 -9.09 -23.62
N LEU A 152 0.54 -8.63 -23.78
CA LEU A 152 1.04 -7.42 -23.13
C LEU A 152 0.30 -6.17 -23.64
N ALA A 153 0.11 -6.05 -24.95
CA ALA A 153 -0.66 -4.95 -25.55
C ALA A 153 -2.12 -4.96 -25.08
N ALA A 154 -2.75 -6.14 -24.99
CA ALA A 154 -4.10 -6.28 -24.47
C ALA A 154 -4.22 -5.83 -22.99
N GLN A 155 -3.22 -6.17 -22.16
CA GLN A 155 -3.17 -5.72 -20.78
C GLN A 155 -2.91 -4.22 -20.64
N GLN A 156 -2.08 -3.62 -21.50
CA GLN A 156 -1.92 -2.17 -21.57
C GLN A 156 -3.24 -1.48 -21.95
N GLY A 157 -3.94 -1.98 -22.97
CA GLY A 157 -5.27 -1.47 -23.34
C GLY A 157 -6.31 -1.60 -22.21
N GLN A 158 -6.24 -2.68 -21.42
CA GLN A 158 -7.06 -2.82 -20.22
C GLN A 158 -6.75 -1.70 -19.19
N VAL A 159 -5.48 -1.41 -18.93
CA VAL A 159 -5.07 -0.31 -18.03
C VAL A 159 -5.60 1.04 -18.53
N ASP A 160 -5.51 1.30 -19.82
CA ASP A 160 -5.95 2.55 -20.44
C ASP A 160 -7.48 2.71 -20.38
N SER A 161 -8.24 1.63 -20.60
CA SER A 161 -9.70 1.66 -20.44
C SER A 161 -10.13 2.00 -19.01
N ILE A 162 -9.51 1.37 -18.01
CA ILE A 162 -9.80 1.65 -16.60
C ILE A 162 -9.36 3.08 -16.24
N HIS A 163 -8.25 3.56 -16.81
CA HIS A 163 -7.80 4.94 -16.63
C HIS A 163 -8.80 5.96 -17.19
N ALA A 164 -9.39 5.68 -18.35
CA ALA A 164 -10.42 6.52 -18.96
C ALA A 164 -11.68 6.59 -18.08
N ASP A 165 -12.07 5.47 -17.46
CA ASP A 165 -13.21 5.40 -16.54
C ASP A 165 -13.00 6.17 -15.23
N LEU A 166 -11.74 6.40 -14.84
CA LEU A 166 -11.37 7.15 -13.63
C LEU A 166 -11.11 8.66 -13.90
N GLN A 167 -11.36 9.14 -15.12
CA GLN A 167 -11.26 10.56 -15.45
C GLN A 167 -12.40 11.40 -14.82
N PRO A 168 -12.19 12.70 -14.55
CA PRO A 168 -13.17 13.54 -13.84
C PRO A 168 -14.58 13.52 -14.45
N MET A 169 -14.67 13.56 -15.77
CA MET A 169 -15.95 13.54 -16.49
C MET A 169 -16.66 12.18 -16.41
N ALA A 170 -15.91 11.07 -16.43
CA ALA A 170 -16.46 9.74 -16.26
C ALA A 170 -16.95 9.52 -14.82
N LEU A 171 -16.18 9.99 -13.83
CA LEU A 171 -16.57 9.98 -12.42
C LEU A 171 -17.85 10.77 -12.18
N LEU A 172 -17.97 11.97 -12.75
CA LEU A 172 -19.20 12.77 -12.65
C LEU A 172 -20.40 12.01 -13.22
N ARG A 173 -20.25 11.42 -14.41
CA ARG A 173 -21.32 10.61 -15.05
C ARG A 173 -21.75 9.44 -14.17
N ARG A 174 -20.82 8.82 -13.45
CA ARG A 174 -21.08 7.68 -12.55
C ARG A 174 -21.75 8.08 -11.24
N LEU A 175 -21.38 9.23 -10.66
CA LEU A 175 -21.88 9.70 -9.37
C LEU A 175 -23.20 10.48 -9.47
N LYS A 176 -23.41 11.22 -10.57
CA LYS A 176 -24.57 12.09 -10.78
C LYS A 176 -25.93 11.39 -10.60
N PRO A 177 -26.16 10.14 -11.06
CA PRO A 177 -27.44 9.48 -10.85
C PRO A 177 -27.79 9.27 -9.37
N ALA A 178 -26.80 8.93 -8.53
CA ALA A 178 -27.02 8.79 -7.10
C ALA A 178 -27.33 10.14 -6.45
N TYR A 179 -26.61 11.20 -6.84
CA TYR A 179 -26.89 12.57 -6.42
C TYR A 179 -28.32 13.02 -6.78
N LEU A 180 -28.76 12.81 -8.03
CA LEU A 180 -30.09 13.22 -8.48
C LEU A 180 -31.21 12.56 -7.68
N ARG A 181 -31.08 11.27 -7.36
CA ARG A 181 -32.05 10.57 -6.50
C ARG A 181 -32.20 11.22 -5.13
N VAL A 182 -31.10 11.70 -4.53
CA VAL A 182 -31.16 12.44 -3.26
C VAL A 182 -31.86 13.77 -3.42
N VAL A 183 -31.56 14.49 -4.50
CA VAL A 183 -32.22 15.76 -4.80
C VAL A 183 -33.73 15.58 -4.92
N ASP A 184 -34.17 14.56 -5.63
CA ASP A 184 -35.59 14.28 -5.84
C ASP A 184 -36.30 13.93 -4.52
N VAL A 185 -35.72 13.02 -3.73
CA VAL A 185 -36.30 12.59 -2.43
C VAL A 185 -36.39 13.75 -1.44
N ASN A 186 -35.36 14.60 -1.38
CA ASN A 186 -35.28 15.69 -0.43
C ASN A 186 -35.96 16.98 -0.90
N SER A 187 -36.36 17.08 -2.17
CA SER A 187 -37.07 18.25 -2.73
C SER A 187 -38.37 18.58 -2.00
N ILE A 188 -38.99 17.59 -1.34
CA ILE A 188 -40.19 17.76 -0.51
C ILE A 188 -39.82 18.19 0.90
N LYS A 189 -38.79 17.55 1.48
CA LYS A 189 -38.31 17.79 2.86
C LYS A 189 -37.85 19.24 3.07
N TYR A 190 -37.22 19.85 2.07
CA TYR A 190 -36.70 21.22 2.15
C TYR A 190 -37.64 22.28 1.54
N ARG A 191 -38.95 22.02 1.49
CA ARG A 191 -39.92 23.05 1.15
C ARG A 191 -40.22 23.90 2.38
N ARG A 192 -40.09 25.22 2.25
CA ARG A 192 -40.46 26.18 3.28
C ARG A 192 -41.74 26.92 2.86
N PRO A 193 -42.70 27.14 3.77
CA PRO A 193 -43.89 27.92 3.48
C PRO A 193 -43.51 29.38 3.20
N LYS A 194 -44.09 29.97 2.15
CA LYS A 194 -44.07 31.40 1.90
C LYS A 194 -45.24 32.04 2.62
N LEU A 195 -44.93 32.86 3.62
CA LEU A 195 -45.92 33.62 4.36
C LEU A 195 -45.90 35.06 3.84
N VAL A 196 -47.06 35.55 3.39
CA VAL A 196 -47.25 36.96 3.08
C VAL A 196 -47.93 37.59 4.29
N SER A 197 -47.37 38.71 4.74
CA SER A 197 -47.91 39.46 5.86
C SER A 197 -48.80 40.57 5.31
N THR A 198 -50.11 40.44 5.46
CA THR A 198 -51.08 41.47 5.09
C THR A 198 -51.57 42.16 6.35
N VAL A 199 -51.56 43.49 6.35
CA VAL A 199 -52.12 44.27 7.46
C VAL A 199 -53.61 44.49 7.17
N VAL A 200 -54.47 43.86 7.96
CA VAL A 200 -55.92 44.05 7.92
C VAL A 200 -56.33 44.58 9.29
N ASP A 201 -57.01 45.72 9.33
CA ASP A 201 -57.51 46.36 10.56
C ASP A 201 -56.45 46.58 11.66
N GLY A 202 -55.23 46.95 11.27
CA GLY A 202 -54.13 47.22 12.20
C GLY A 202 -53.51 45.98 12.84
N ARG A 203 -53.92 44.77 12.43
CA ARG A 203 -53.30 43.50 12.81
C ARG A 203 -52.54 42.91 11.63
N VAL A 204 -51.36 42.37 11.89
CA VAL A 204 -50.57 41.63 10.89
C VAL A 204 -51.15 40.23 10.82
N GLU A 205 -51.83 39.91 9.73
CA GLU A 205 -52.26 38.54 9.42
C GLU A 205 -51.27 37.92 8.45
N HIS A 206 -50.77 36.73 8.80
CA HIS A 206 -49.90 35.95 7.93
C HIS A 206 -50.74 34.94 7.15
N THR A 207 -50.81 35.10 5.82
CA THR A 207 -51.47 34.15 4.93
C THR A 207 -50.42 33.29 4.20
N LEU A 208 -50.72 32.00 4.06
CA LEU A 208 -49.86 31.07 3.33
C LEU A 208 -50.08 31.26 1.82
N GLU A 209 -49.10 31.85 1.14
CA GLU A 209 -49.14 32.08 -0.31
C GLU A 209 -48.72 30.82 -1.10
N GLY A 210 -47.83 29.99 -0.52
CA GLY A 210 -47.39 28.76 -1.17
C GLY A 210 -46.16 28.14 -0.52
N TRP A 211 -45.45 27.31 -1.29
CA TRP A 211 -44.22 26.63 -0.85
C TRP A 211 -43.05 27.01 -1.77
N SER A 212 -41.92 27.41 -1.19
CA SER A 212 -40.64 27.58 -1.90
C SER A 212 -39.67 26.47 -1.55
N GLU A 213 -38.71 26.22 -2.45
CA GLU A 213 -37.47 25.54 -2.06
C GLU A 213 -36.66 26.41 -1.11
N ASP A 214 -36.08 25.79 -0.10
CA ASP A 214 -35.13 26.40 0.79
C ASP A 214 -33.87 26.90 0.02
N PRO A 215 -33.50 28.18 0.13
CA PRO A 215 -32.27 28.70 -0.48
C PRO A 215 -31.01 27.96 -0.01
N GLU A 216 -30.97 27.50 1.24
CA GLU A 216 -29.83 26.77 1.78
C GLU A 216 -29.68 25.39 1.12
N TRP A 217 -30.81 24.73 0.86
CA TRP A 217 -30.85 23.46 0.13
C TRP A 217 -30.38 23.62 -1.31
N THR A 218 -30.82 24.70 -1.98
CA THR A 218 -30.42 25.02 -3.35
C THR A 218 -28.92 25.29 -3.45
N ARG A 219 -28.35 25.96 -2.44
CA ARG A 219 -26.91 26.15 -2.34
C ARG A 219 -26.18 24.82 -2.12
N LEU A 220 -26.59 24.05 -1.11
CA LEU A 220 -25.97 22.78 -0.74
C LEU A 220 -25.92 21.79 -1.90
N ARG A 221 -27.02 21.64 -2.65
CA ARG A 221 -27.07 20.74 -3.81
C ARG A 221 -26.08 21.17 -4.91
N GLY A 222 -25.98 22.48 -5.18
CA GLY A 222 -25.03 23.03 -6.15
C GLY A 222 -23.58 22.77 -5.75
N GLU A 223 -23.27 22.95 -4.46
CA GLU A 223 -21.96 22.67 -3.88
C GLU A 223 -21.59 21.18 -4.03
N VAL A 224 -22.48 20.27 -3.61
CA VAL A 224 -22.24 18.82 -3.71
C VAL A 224 -22.06 18.38 -5.17
N LEU A 225 -22.84 18.95 -6.10
CA LEU A 225 -22.71 18.64 -7.53
C LEU A 225 -21.32 19.02 -8.06
N SER A 226 -20.80 20.18 -7.67
CA SER A 226 -19.45 20.63 -8.04
C SER A 226 -18.34 19.77 -7.41
N ASP A 227 -18.60 19.21 -6.23
CA ASP A 227 -17.64 18.40 -5.49
C ASP A 227 -17.55 16.94 -5.97
N LEU A 228 -18.55 16.41 -6.71
CA LEU A 228 -18.59 15.00 -7.13
C LEU A 228 -17.30 14.51 -7.81
N PRO A 229 -16.73 15.22 -8.81
CA PRO A 229 -15.48 14.79 -9.44
C PRO A 229 -14.31 14.79 -8.45
N ILE A 230 -14.26 15.78 -7.55
CA ILE A 230 -13.20 15.94 -6.55
C ILE A 230 -13.24 14.77 -5.55
N LEU A 231 -14.43 14.40 -5.08
CA LEU A 231 -14.63 13.23 -4.22
C LEU A 231 -14.16 11.95 -4.91
N GLY A 232 -14.54 11.74 -6.17
CA GLY A 232 -14.11 10.58 -6.94
C GLY A 232 -12.60 10.51 -7.14
N LEU A 233 -11.96 11.63 -7.51
CA LEU A 233 -10.50 11.70 -7.67
C LEU A 233 -9.78 11.46 -6.34
N ARG A 234 -10.30 11.99 -5.22
CA ARG A 234 -9.68 11.75 -3.92
C ARG A 234 -9.70 10.26 -3.57
N VAL A 235 -10.80 9.56 -3.82
CA VAL A 235 -10.88 8.10 -3.64
C VAL A 235 -9.80 7.38 -4.45
N VAL A 236 -9.56 7.79 -5.70
CA VAL A 236 -8.47 7.22 -6.52
C VAL A 236 -7.12 7.47 -5.87
N THR A 237 -6.83 8.69 -5.42
CA THR A 237 -5.55 9.00 -4.76
C THR A 237 -5.34 8.22 -3.46
N ILE A 238 -6.41 7.95 -2.68
CA ILE A 238 -6.33 7.12 -1.47
C ILE A 238 -5.89 5.70 -1.84
N ALA A 239 -6.44 5.12 -2.91
CA ALA A 239 -6.01 3.80 -3.39
C ALA A 239 -4.54 3.80 -3.83
N GLU A 240 -4.13 4.81 -4.61
CA GLU A 240 -2.76 4.92 -5.13
C GLU A 240 -1.74 5.10 -4.00
N THR A 241 -2.03 6.00 -3.05
CA THR A 241 -1.18 6.21 -1.87
C THR A 241 -1.07 4.97 -0.99
N ALA A 242 -2.17 4.24 -0.78
CA ALA A 242 -2.13 2.97 -0.06
C ALA A 242 -1.19 1.95 -0.76
N ALA A 243 -1.29 1.84 -2.08
CA ALA A 243 -0.43 0.96 -2.87
C ALA A 243 1.05 1.37 -2.82
N LEU A 244 1.37 2.68 -2.89
CA LEU A 244 2.73 3.19 -2.73
C LEU A 244 3.32 2.84 -1.36
N VAL A 245 2.52 3.00 -0.29
CA VAL A 245 2.94 2.64 1.07
C VAL A 245 3.24 1.14 1.18
N GLU A 246 2.42 0.28 0.55
CA GLU A 246 2.68 -1.16 0.51
C GLU A 246 3.95 -1.49 -0.28
N GLN A 247 4.16 -0.86 -1.44
CA GLN A 247 5.38 -1.05 -2.23
C GLN A 247 6.63 -0.68 -1.43
N ILE A 248 6.65 0.48 -0.79
CA ILE A 248 7.76 0.93 0.08
C ILE A 248 8.01 -0.07 1.21
N LYS A 249 6.94 -0.59 1.85
CA LYS A 249 7.08 -1.62 2.89
C LYS A 249 7.71 -2.90 2.34
N THR A 250 7.31 -3.34 1.15
CA THR A 250 7.89 -4.55 0.52
C THR A 250 9.35 -4.34 0.12
N GLU A 251 9.71 -3.15 -0.35
CA GLU A 251 11.09 -2.80 -0.71
C GLU A 251 11.98 -2.75 0.52
N LYS A 252 11.54 -2.12 1.61
CA LYS A 252 12.26 -2.12 2.89
C LYS A 252 12.46 -3.53 3.43
N LYS A 253 11.46 -4.40 3.33
CA LYS A 253 11.59 -5.82 3.71
C LYS A 253 12.61 -6.56 2.84
N LYS A 254 12.61 -6.32 1.53
CA LYS A 254 13.60 -6.91 0.61
C LYS A 254 15.02 -6.40 0.86
N ALA A 255 15.18 -5.11 1.17
CA ALA A 255 16.48 -4.55 1.55
C ALA A 255 17.02 -5.22 2.81
N LEU A 256 16.20 -5.29 3.88
CA LEU A 256 16.59 -5.95 5.14
C LEU A 256 16.96 -7.42 4.94
N GLN A 257 16.24 -8.16 4.08
CA GLN A 257 16.59 -9.55 3.75
C GLN A 257 17.95 -9.66 3.05
N ARG A 258 18.24 -8.75 2.12
CA ARG A 258 19.56 -8.72 1.46
C ARG A 258 20.68 -8.40 2.45
N ASP A 259 20.45 -7.46 3.36
CA ASP A 259 21.44 -7.10 4.36
C ASP A 259 21.74 -8.29 5.30
N ILE A 260 20.71 -9.01 5.73
CA ILE A 260 20.87 -10.26 6.52
C ILE A 260 21.61 -11.33 5.72
N ASP A 261 21.26 -11.53 4.44
CA ASP A 261 21.92 -12.53 3.59
C ASP A 261 23.41 -12.20 3.38
N VAL A 262 23.76 -10.91 3.30
CA VAL A 262 25.16 -10.45 3.22
C VAL A 262 25.89 -10.68 4.54
N GLU A 263 25.31 -10.30 5.68
CA GLU A 263 25.94 -10.52 7.00
C GLU A 263 26.13 -12.02 7.31
N MET A 264 25.18 -12.88 6.90
CA MET A 264 25.31 -14.33 7.05
C MET A 264 26.34 -14.93 6.09
N ALA A 265 26.47 -14.38 4.87
CA ALA A 265 27.50 -14.77 3.92
C ALA A 265 28.91 -14.37 4.39
N ASP A 266 29.07 -13.19 5.00
CA ASP A 266 30.34 -12.76 5.61
C ASP A 266 30.65 -13.57 6.88
N ALA A 267 29.65 -13.90 7.71
CA ALA A 267 29.84 -14.76 8.87
C ALA A 267 30.21 -16.22 8.53
N THR A 268 30.08 -16.64 7.27
CA THR A 268 30.49 -17.98 6.80
C THR A 268 31.80 -18.00 6.02
N GLN A 269 32.45 -16.85 5.79
CA GLN A 269 33.84 -16.84 5.34
C GLN A 269 34.78 -16.96 6.54
N PRO A 270 35.63 -18.00 6.63
CA PRO A 270 36.66 -18.04 7.65
C PRO A 270 37.65 -16.90 7.38
N ASP A 271 37.74 -15.93 8.30
CA ASP A 271 38.75 -14.88 8.27
C ASP A 271 40.15 -15.49 8.41
N PHE A 272 40.74 -15.91 7.29
CA PHE A 272 42.09 -16.46 7.23
C PHE A 272 43.17 -15.48 7.71
N ARG A 273 42.84 -14.19 7.84
CA ARG A 273 43.72 -13.15 8.40
C ARG A 273 43.94 -13.33 9.91
N ASN A 274 42.94 -13.80 10.65
CA ASN A 274 43.04 -14.02 12.11
C ASN A 274 43.81 -15.32 12.45
N ILE A 275 43.79 -16.32 11.57
CA ILE A 275 44.52 -17.59 11.79
C ILE A 275 46.02 -17.36 11.70
N ALA A 276 46.49 -16.56 10.74
CA ALA A 276 47.91 -16.22 10.60
C ALA A 276 48.44 -15.45 11.81
N GLU A 277 47.67 -14.51 12.36
CA GLU A 277 48.04 -13.78 13.58
C GLU A 277 48.03 -14.65 14.83
N MET A 278 47.03 -15.54 14.99
CA MET A 278 47.00 -16.50 16.09
C MET A 278 48.15 -17.51 16.03
N VAL A 279 48.53 -17.97 14.83
CA VAL A 279 49.69 -18.84 14.63
C VAL A 279 50.99 -18.07 14.91
N ALA A 280 51.11 -16.82 14.48
CA ALA A 280 52.27 -15.98 14.77
C ALA A 280 52.43 -15.68 16.26
N GLU A 281 51.33 -15.46 17.00
CA GLU A 281 51.37 -15.31 18.45
C GLU A 281 51.70 -16.61 19.19
N ALA A 282 51.16 -17.75 18.72
CA ALA A 282 51.47 -19.05 19.29
C ALA A 282 52.95 -19.42 19.09
N VAL A 283 53.50 -19.15 17.90
CA VAL A 283 54.92 -19.36 17.59
C VAL A 283 55.82 -18.41 18.38
N LYS A 284 55.46 -17.13 18.53
CA LYS A 284 56.20 -16.20 19.40
C LYS A 284 56.23 -16.65 20.87
N LYS A 285 55.12 -17.20 21.39
CA LYS A 285 55.04 -17.72 22.76
C LYS A 285 55.85 -19.01 22.95
N GLU A 286 55.93 -19.87 21.94
CA GLU A 286 56.77 -21.08 21.94
C GLU A 286 58.27 -20.74 21.85
N VAL A 287 58.66 -19.78 21.00
CA VAL A 287 60.05 -19.35 20.84
C VAL A 287 60.56 -18.61 22.08
N ALA A 288 59.73 -17.78 22.72
CA ALA A 288 60.08 -17.11 23.97
C ALA A 288 60.25 -18.07 25.16
N LYS A 289 59.58 -19.24 25.14
CA LYS A 289 59.77 -20.30 26.16
C LYS A 289 61.04 -21.14 25.97
N LYS A 290 61.66 -21.08 24.79
CA LYS A 290 62.89 -21.84 24.45
C LYS A 290 64.17 -20.99 24.44
N ALA A 291 64.10 -19.71 24.80
CA ALA A 291 65.29 -18.88 24.94
C ALA A 291 65.95 -19.11 26.32
N PRO A 292 67.21 -19.56 26.41
CA PRO A 292 67.90 -19.75 27.67
C PRO A 292 68.23 -18.41 28.33
N ALA A 293 67.91 -18.30 29.62
CA ALA A 293 68.29 -17.18 30.47
C ALA A 293 69.81 -17.12 30.67
N ASN A 294 70.44 -16.04 30.22
CA ASN A 294 71.53 -15.34 30.94
C ASN A 294 72.09 -14.19 30.09
N LEU A 295 71.95 -12.96 30.58
CA LEU A 295 73.09 -12.08 30.89
C LEU A 295 72.60 -10.83 31.63
N LYS A 296 73.21 -10.62 32.79
CA LYS A 296 73.06 -9.50 33.72
C LYS A 296 73.79 -8.25 33.20
N ASN A 297 73.42 -7.11 33.80
CA ASN A 297 74.04 -5.77 33.82
C ASN A 297 73.55 -4.85 32.67
N HIS A 298 72.96 -3.67 32.94
CA HIS A 298 73.53 -2.61 33.76
C HIS A 298 72.47 -1.80 34.55
N LYS A 299 72.86 -1.39 35.77
CA LYS A 299 72.14 -0.51 36.70
C LYS A 299 71.76 0.82 36.06
N PHE A 300 70.47 1.17 36.15
CA PHE A 300 69.96 2.53 35.99
C PHE A 300 70.03 3.25 37.35
N ASN A 301 70.78 4.35 37.41
CA ASN A 301 70.89 5.18 38.61
C ASN A 301 69.94 6.38 38.53
N LYS A 302 69.32 6.64 39.66
CA LYS A 302 68.17 7.51 39.94
C LYS A 302 68.62 8.80 40.59
N ARG A 303 67.91 9.92 40.34
CA ARG A 303 67.60 11.09 41.23
C ARG A 303 67.10 12.25 40.35
N LYS A 304 66.14 13.12 40.71
CA LYS A 304 65.22 13.39 41.84
C LYS A 304 64.36 14.58 41.32
N ASP A 305 63.04 14.66 41.47
CA ASP A 305 62.22 15.19 42.59
C ASP A 305 60.75 15.20 42.07
N GLY A 306 59.64 15.04 42.78
CA GLY A 306 59.39 14.99 44.22
C GLY A 306 58.34 16.02 44.68
N LYS A 307 57.02 15.74 44.49
CA LYS A 307 55.83 16.16 45.30
C LYS A 307 54.56 15.71 44.55
N GLY A 308 53.65 14.83 45.02
CA GLY A 308 52.86 14.82 46.27
C GLY A 308 51.61 15.69 46.05
N GLU A 309 50.33 15.29 46.12
CA GLU A 309 49.55 14.33 46.94
C GLU A 309 48.38 13.74 46.09
N GLY A 310 47.86 12.51 46.29
CA GLY A 310 46.83 12.12 47.29
C GLY A 310 45.40 12.42 46.78
N SER A 311 44.39 11.56 46.69
CA SER A 311 44.06 10.34 47.43
C SER A 311 42.97 9.51 46.71
N SER A 312 42.77 8.30 47.22
CA SER A 312 42.01 7.14 46.74
C SER A 312 40.56 7.02 47.25
N LYS A 313 39.67 6.32 46.51
CA LYS A 313 38.70 5.27 46.97
C LYS A 313 37.80 4.84 45.78
N LYS A 314 37.90 3.62 45.21
CA LYS A 314 37.39 2.26 45.56
C LYS A 314 35.86 2.08 45.63
N LYS A 315 35.36 1.24 44.69
CA LYS A 315 34.35 0.14 44.74
C LYS A 315 32.95 0.39 45.32
N SER A 316 31.91 -0.02 44.57
CA SER A 316 31.19 -1.30 44.79
C SER A 316 30.02 -1.51 43.81
N SER A 317 29.92 -2.71 43.24
CA SER A 317 28.67 -3.31 42.72
C SER A 317 27.70 -3.62 43.87
N PRO A 318 26.44 -3.98 43.57
CA PRO A 318 26.09 -5.37 43.88
C PRO A 318 25.23 -6.08 42.83
N SER A 319 25.52 -7.38 42.71
CA SER A 319 24.69 -8.45 42.18
C SER A 319 23.52 -8.72 43.13
N ASN A 320 22.35 -9.12 42.60
CA ASN A 320 21.63 -10.21 43.22
C ASN A 320 20.82 -11.03 42.20
N ASP A 321 20.84 -12.32 42.44
CA ASP A 321 20.43 -13.42 41.58
C ASP A 321 19.05 -13.97 42.03
N ASN A 322 18.53 -14.93 41.26
CA ASN A 322 17.60 -16.00 41.65
C ASN A 322 16.07 -15.81 41.52
N ARG A 323 15.45 -16.36 40.46
CA ARG A 323 14.79 -17.71 40.41
C ARG A 323 13.79 -17.87 39.24
N LYS A 324 13.94 -18.97 38.47
CA LYS A 324 12.93 -19.63 37.61
C LYS A 324 12.02 -20.55 38.44
N PRO A 325 10.85 -20.98 37.90
CA PRO A 325 10.72 -22.29 37.22
C PRO A 325 9.94 -22.17 35.88
N GLN A 326 10.38 -22.70 34.73
CA GLN A 326 10.31 -24.08 34.19
C GLN A 326 8.91 -24.56 33.71
N GLY A 327 8.86 -25.00 32.43
CA GLY A 327 7.77 -25.75 31.75
C GLY A 327 7.04 -24.94 30.67
N GLY A 328 7.06 -25.23 29.36
CA GLY A 328 7.63 -26.36 28.61
C GLY A 328 7.77 -26.00 27.11
N GLY A 329 8.92 -26.38 26.51
CA GLY A 329 9.03 -26.59 25.06
C GLY A 329 8.68 -28.05 24.75
N LYS A 330 8.44 -28.54 23.53
CA LYS A 330 8.72 -28.20 22.11
C LYS A 330 7.91 -29.28 21.27
N PRO A 331 7.99 -29.48 19.93
CA PRO A 331 8.93 -28.94 18.94
C PRO A 331 8.33 -28.51 17.56
N ARG A 332 9.18 -27.76 16.84
CA ARG A 332 9.18 -27.58 15.38
C ARG A 332 9.36 -28.94 14.67
N ARG A 333 8.54 -29.25 13.67
CA ARG A 333 8.81 -30.36 12.72
C ARG A 333 9.74 -29.86 11.61
N SER A 334 10.87 -30.53 11.50
CA SER A 334 11.85 -30.46 10.42
C SER A 334 11.36 -31.19 9.17
N LYS A 335 11.85 -30.75 8.01
CA LYS A 335 11.80 -31.47 6.73
C LYS A 335 12.62 -32.77 6.84
N GLY A 336 12.03 -33.87 6.38
CA GLY A 336 12.70 -35.14 6.11
C GLY A 336 12.07 -35.77 4.87
N ARG A 337 12.92 -36.22 3.94
CA ARG A 337 12.64 -36.71 2.59
C ARG A 337 12.78 -38.25 2.60
N ALA A 338 11.76 -38.97 2.14
CA ALA A 338 11.73 -40.37 1.62
C ALA A 338 10.30 -40.93 1.87
N GLY A 339 9.63 -41.68 1.00
CA GLY A 339 9.98 -42.31 -0.27
C GLY A 339 8.70 -42.69 -1.05
N LYS A 340 8.89 -43.20 -2.26
CA LYS A 340 7.86 -43.63 -3.22
C LYS A 340 6.89 -44.68 -2.63
N PRO A 341 5.68 -44.79 -3.21
CA PRO A 341 5.24 -46.12 -3.62
C PRO A 341 4.75 -46.14 -5.08
N ALA A 342 5.08 -47.23 -5.76
CA ALA A 342 4.45 -47.72 -6.99
C ALA A 342 4.44 -49.27 -6.89
N PRO A 343 3.79 -50.02 -7.79
CA PRO A 343 2.34 -50.08 -8.04
C PRO A 343 1.82 -51.53 -8.02
N GLY A 344 0.50 -51.75 -7.99
CA GLY A 344 -0.12 -53.05 -8.34
C GLY A 344 -1.63 -53.07 -8.03
N ASN A 345 -2.54 -52.99 -9.01
CA ASN A 345 -3.09 -54.00 -9.93
C ASN A 345 -4.23 -54.87 -9.35
N ALA A 346 -5.46 -54.67 -9.88
CA ALA A 346 -6.55 -55.63 -10.18
C ALA A 346 -7.92 -54.88 -10.10
N LYS A 347 -8.67 -54.54 -11.16
CA LYS A 347 -9.29 -55.30 -12.29
C LYS A 347 -10.61 -56.00 -11.90
N GLY A 348 -11.74 -55.47 -12.40
CA GLY A 348 -13.08 -56.08 -12.44
C GLY A 348 -14.15 -55.00 -12.72
N LYS A 349 -14.54 -54.66 -13.97
CA LYS A 349 -15.49 -55.31 -14.91
C LYS A 349 -16.92 -55.60 -14.37
N GLY A 350 -17.93 -54.96 -14.98
CA GLY A 350 -19.34 -55.40 -15.05
C GLY A 350 -20.36 -54.38 -14.50
N LYS A 351 -20.97 -53.52 -15.33
CA LYS A 351 -22.28 -53.66 -16.03
C LYS A 351 -23.49 -53.94 -15.13
N GLY A 352 -24.48 -53.04 -15.17
CA GLY A 352 -25.91 -53.42 -15.26
C GLY A 352 -26.89 -52.78 -14.27
N LYS A 353 -27.68 -51.82 -14.79
CA LYS A 353 -29.10 -51.52 -14.52
C LYS A 353 -29.61 -51.41 -13.06
N ALA A 354 -30.08 -50.21 -12.72
CA ALA A 354 -31.50 -49.93 -12.46
C ALA A 354 -31.77 -48.46 -12.81
#